data_AF-A0AB36DVG7-F1
#
_entry.id   AF-A0AB36DVG7-F1
#
_cell.length_a   1.000
_cell.length_b   1.000
_cell.length_c   1.000
_cell.angle_alpha   90.00
_cell.angle_beta   90.00
_cell.angle_gamma   90.00
#
_symmetry.space_group_name_H-M   'P 1'
#
loop_
_entity.id
_entity.type
_entity.pdbx_description
1 polymer ?
#
loop_
_entity_poly.entity_id
_entity_poly.type
_entity_poly.pdbx_seq_one_letter_code
_entity_poly.pdbx_strand_id
1 'polypeptide(L)'
;MSLVNLLRETGRAIAYRPKLAKVLGGVVAEIFFEQIFYWQGKSNNELGVYKTQDELEEEIGLSRKEQETARKKLREIGVLIETHKRLEHRIYYKINEARLNEILTDLISQIDDNSGSDNGSLANAQNEHSPMPKSDIREEPKVTFVNTLDYNNRLHTNNNPLPPNGESPNGDHTVLQNVDDVKPKKRTPTKQKNNIDYQAILDFYNEQNELYGKRLPNAIDLNDKRKRGITKVLNLLKPSTLDGFKNYIEAFFERATAFYFGENNRGWRANFDYLLREDVLTKVREGSL
;
A
#
# COMPACT_ATOMS: atom_id res chain seq x y z
N MET A 1 -2.43 39.27 9.38
CA MET A 1 -3.49 38.55 8.62
C MET A 1 -4.37 37.80 9.60
N SER A 2 -5.68 37.67 9.33
CA SER A 2 -6.55 36.79 10.12
C SER A 2 -6.43 35.34 9.63
N LEU A 3 -6.38 34.36 10.53
CA LEU A 3 -6.40 32.94 10.17
C LEU A 3 -7.68 32.55 9.40
N VAL A 4 -8.79 33.27 9.62
CA VAL A 4 -10.04 33.08 8.87
C VAL A 4 -9.93 33.57 7.42
N ASN A 5 -9.04 34.53 7.14
CA ASN A 5 -8.77 34.97 5.76
C ASN A 5 -7.86 33.96 5.05
N LEU A 6 -6.87 33.40 5.76
CA LEU A 6 -6.03 32.31 5.23
C LEU A 6 -6.88 31.11 4.79
N LEU A 7 -7.95 30.77 5.52
CA LEU A 7 -8.88 29.70 5.11
C LEU A 7 -9.53 29.98 3.74
N ARG A 8 -9.80 31.25 3.40
CA ARG A 8 -10.33 31.64 2.07
C ARG A 8 -9.29 31.52 0.95
N GLU A 9 -8.02 31.41 1.31
CA GLU A 9 -6.88 31.23 0.39
C GLU A 9 -6.49 29.74 0.23
N THR A 10 -7.07 28.81 1.03
CA THR A 10 -6.80 27.35 0.95
C THR A 10 -7.40 26.64 -0.27
N GLY A 11 -7.93 27.38 -1.25
CA GLY A 11 -8.52 26.83 -2.47
C GLY A 11 -10.05 26.68 -2.41
N ARG A 12 -10.60 25.91 -3.35
CA ARG A 12 -12.05 25.75 -3.52
C ARG A 12 -12.59 24.58 -2.70
N ALA A 13 -13.65 24.82 -1.93
CA ALA A 13 -14.39 23.75 -1.28
C ALA A 13 -15.05 22.81 -2.30
N ILE A 14 -14.84 21.50 -2.13
CA ILE A 14 -15.41 20.45 -2.98
C ILE A 14 -16.68 19.90 -2.33
N ALA A 15 -17.79 19.95 -3.07
CA ALA A 15 -19.06 19.36 -2.67
C ALA A 15 -19.19 17.94 -3.26
N TYR A 16 -19.95 17.10 -2.57
CA TYR A 16 -20.14 15.68 -2.89
C TYR A 16 -21.56 15.28 -2.43
N ARG A 17 -22.22 14.29 -3.07
CA ARG A 17 -23.61 13.88 -2.75
C ARG A 17 -23.62 12.61 -1.88
N PRO A 18 -23.98 12.68 -0.57
CA PRO A 18 -23.86 11.53 0.33
C PRO A 18 -24.70 10.30 -0.03
N LYS A 19 -25.88 10.49 -0.66
CA LYS A 19 -26.69 9.36 -1.17
C LYS A 19 -25.98 8.64 -2.32
N LEU A 20 -25.43 9.39 -3.27
CA LEU A 20 -24.71 8.84 -4.42
C LEU A 20 -23.40 8.18 -3.97
N ALA A 21 -22.73 8.74 -2.96
CA ALA A 21 -21.54 8.14 -2.37
C ALA A 21 -21.78 6.74 -1.80
N LYS A 22 -22.98 6.42 -1.28
CA LYS A 22 -23.29 5.05 -0.83
C LYS A 22 -23.28 4.04 -1.97
N VAL A 23 -23.83 4.40 -3.13
CA VAL A 23 -23.94 3.49 -4.30
C VAL A 23 -22.70 3.48 -5.19
N LEU A 24 -21.92 4.57 -5.24
CA LEU A 24 -20.68 4.68 -6.02
C LEU A 24 -19.42 4.15 -5.30
N GLY A 25 -19.56 3.58 -4.10
CA GLY A 25 -18.46 2.94 -3.36
C GLY A 25 -17.73 3.84 -2.34
N GLY A 26 -18.30 4.98 -1.97
CA GLY A 26 -17.86 5.86 -0.89
C GLY A 26 -17.47 7.27 -1.35
N VAL A 27 -17.25 8.16 -0.37
CA VAL A 27 -16.98 9.60 -0.59
C VAL A 27 -15.85 9.85 -1.60
N VAL A 28 -14.73 9.15 -1.47
CA VAL A 28 -13.55 9.27 -2.35
C VAL A 28 -13.90 8.92 -3.82
N ALA A 29 -14.78 7.93 -4.03
CA ALA A 29 -15.22 7.54 -5.36
C ALA A 29 -16.20 8.56 -5.95
N GLU A 30 -17.08 9.13 -5.13
CA GLU A 30 -18.08 10.08 -5.59
C GLU A 30 -17.50 11.49 -5.86
N ILE A 31 -16.51 11.94 -5.08
CA ILE A 31 -15.72 13.15 -5.39
C ILE A 31 -15.00 13.01 -6.74
N PHE A 32 -14.37 11.86 -7.00
CA PHE A 32 -13.72 11.60 -8.29
C PHE A 32 -14.75 11.58 -9.44
N PHE A 33 -15.91 10.94 -9.22
CA PHE A 33 -17.01 10.91 -10.17
C PHE A 33 -17.51 12.32 -10.52
N GLU A 34 -17.79 13.18 -9.52
CA GLU A 34 -18.27 14.55 -9.73
C GLU A 34 -17.31 15.35 -10.63
N GLN A 35 -16.00 15.19 -10.41
CA GLN A 35 -14.98 15.91 -11.18
C GLN A 35 -14.92 15.45 -12.65
N ILE A 36 -14.96 14.14 -12.91
CA ILE A 36 -15.00 13.62 -14.28
C ILE A 36 -16.34 13.97 -14.96
N PHE A 37 -17.46 13.88 -14.24
CA PHE A 37 -18.78 14.23 -14.75
C PHE A 37 -18.88 15.70 -15.16
N TYR A 38 -18.36 16.62 -14.33
CA TYR A 38 -18.26 18.04 -14.63
C TYR A 38 -17.44 18.33 -15.89
N TRP A 39 -16.26 17.70 -16.02
CA TRP A 39 -15.42 17.88 -17.21
C TRP A 39 -15.98 17.18 -18.46
N GLN A 40 -16.74 16.08 -18.32
CA GLN A 40 -17.37 15.39 -19.45
C GLN A 40 -18.38 16.30 -20.14
N GLY A 41 -19.22 17.01 -19.39
CA GLY A 41 -20.14 18.04 -19.93
C GLY A 41 -19.44 19.25 -20.58
N LYS A 42 -18.10 19.32 -20.56
CA LYS A 42 -17.27 20.35 -21.19
C LYS A 42 -16.30 19.81 -22.24
N SER A 43 -16.32 18.49 -22.48
CA SER A 43 -15.40 17.81 -23.39
C SER A 43 -16.14 17.28 -24.60
N ASN A 44 -15.68 17.64 -25.81
CA ASN A 44 -16.19 17.08 -27.06
C ASN A 44 -15.42 15.82 -27.50
N ASN A 45 -14.56 15.26 -26.63
CA ASN A 45 -13.76 14.08 -26.96
C ASN A 45 -14.53 12.79 -26.67
N GLU A 46 -14.72 11.98 -27.72
CA GLU A 46 -15.44 10.70 -27.67
C GLU A 46 -14.88 9.71 -26.62
N LEU A 47 -13.56 9.75 -26.37
CA LEU A 47 -12.88 8.89 -25.38
C LEU A 47 -13.13 9.33 -23.93
N GLY A 48 -13.70 10.52 -23.73
CA GLY A 48 -13.92 11.14 -22.42
C GLY A 48 -12.91 12.24 -22.10
N VAL A 49 -12.78 12.52 -20.80
CA VAL A 49 -11.93 13.57 -20.24
C VAL A 49 -10.50 13.07 -20.07
N TYR A 50 -9.51 13.82 -20.55
CA TYR A 50 -8.11 13.62 -20.18
C TYR A 50 -7.75 14.51 -18.99
N LYS A 51 -7.22 13.89 -17.92
CA LYS A 51 -6.58 14.56 -16.78
C LYS A 51 -5.43 13.70 -16.26
N THR A 52 -4.34 14.34 -15.84
CA THR A 52 -3.23 13.70 -15.12
C THR A 52 -3.63 13.40 -13.67
N GLN A 53 -2.79 12.62 -12.95
CA GLN A 53 -3.00 12.38 -11.53
C GLN A 53 -2.76 13.65 -10.71
N ASP A 54 -1.78 14.46 -11.11
CA ASP A 54 -1.37 15.66 -10.40
C ASP A 54 -2.40 16.79 -10.56
N GLU A 55 -2.95 17.00 -11.76
CA GLU A 55 -4.09 17.92 -11.98
C GLU A 55 -5.32 17.52 -11.13
N LEU A 56 -5.59 16.22 -10.96
CA LEU A 56 -6.70 15.76 -10.12
C LEU A 56 -6.38 15.90 -8.63
N GLU A 57 -5.12 15.76 -8.21
CA GLU A 57 -4.71 16.00 -6.82
C GLU A 57 -4.84 17.50 -6.48
N GLU A 58 -4.50 18.39 -7.41
CA GLU A 58 -4.73 19.85 -7.29
C GLU A 58 -6.23 20.23 -7.33
N GLU A 59 -7.03 19.61 -8.22
CA GLU A 59 -8.45 19.95 -8.39
C GLU A 59 -9.37 19.43 -7.28
N ILE A 60 -9.11 18.25 -6.71
CA ILE A 60 -10.00 17.59 -5.73
C ILE A 60 -9.31 17.09 -4.45
N GLY A 61 -8.00 17.33 -4.26
CA GLY A 61 -7.28 17.00 -3.03
C GLY A 61 -7.12 15.51 -2.74
N LEU A 62 -7.47 14.63 -3.69
CA LEU A 62 -7.34 13.19 -3.53
C LEU A 62 -5.93 12.74 -3.91
N SER A 63 -5.23 12.08 -2.98
CA SER A 63 -3.90 11.54 -3.26
C SER A 63 -3.94 10.51 -4.39
N ARG A 64 -2.82 10.32 -5.09
CA ARG A 64 -2.61 9.27 -6.09
C ARG A 64 -3.22 7.89 -5.75
N LYS A 65 -3.15 7.44 -4.48
CA LYS A 65 -3.72 6.16 -4.01
C LYS A 65 -5.24 6.20 -3.86
N GLU A 66 -5.77 7.32 -3.41
CA GLU A 66 -7.21 7.55 -3.28
C GLU A 66 -7.88 7.64 -4.65
N GLN A 67 -7.24 8.33 -5.60
CA GLN A 67 -7.64 8.30 -7.02
C GLN A 67 -7.65 6.87 -7.57
N GLU A 68 -6.57 6.10 -7.40
CA GLU A 68 -6.51 4.69 -7.85
C GLU A 68 -7.63 3.83 -7.21
N THR A 69 -7.98 4.10 -5.95
CA THR A 69 -9.06 3.41 -5.23
C THR A 69 -10.44 3.82 -5.73
N ALA A 70 -10.69 5.12 -5.96
CA ALA A 70 -11.90 5.65 -6.57
C ALA A 70 -12.14 5.04 -7.96
N ARG A 71 -11.13 5.12 -8.83
CA ARG A 71 -11.19 4.58 -10.20
C ARG A 71 -11.41 3.08 -10.23
N LYS A 72 -10.83 2.33 -9.28
CA LYS A 72 -11.12 0.89 -9.14
C LYS A 72 -12.61 0.67 -8.85
N LYS A 73 -13.16 1.31 -7.82
CA LYS A 73 -14.56 1.15 -7.39
C LYS A 73 -15.56 1.54 -8.49
N LEU A 74 -15.37 2.70 -9.12
CA LEU A 74 -16.26 3.19 -10.18
C LEU A 74 -16.25 2.29 -11.42
N ARG A 75 -15.11 1.65 -11.73
CA ARG A 75 -15.02 0.63 -12.81
C ARG A 75 -15.70 -0.68 -12.42
N GLU A 76 -15.54 -1.14 -11.18
CA GLU A 76 -16.21 -2.35 -10.68
C GLU A 76 -17.74 -2.21 -10.71
N ILE A 77 -18.26 -0.99 -10.53
CA ILE A 77 -19.69 -0.66 -10.64
C ILE A 77 -20.15 -0.42 -12.10
N GLY A 78 -19.20 -0.24 -13.03
CA GLY A 78 -19.43 0.00 -14.46
C GLY A 78 -19.73 1.46 -14.85
N VAL A 79 -19.65 2.39 -13.90
CA VAL A 79 -19.93 3.83 -14.10
C VAL A 79 -18.76 4.57 -14.72
N LEU A 80 -17.52 4.16 -14.43
CA LEU A 80 -16.31 4.73 -15.05
C LEU A 80 -15.75 3.81 -16.13
N ILE A 81 -15.48 4.37 -17.31
CA ILE A 81 -14.73 3.75 -18.40
C ILE A 81 -13.36 4.42 -18.47
N GLU A 82 -12.28 3.63 -18.42
CA GLU A 82 -10.90 4.08 -18.58
C GLU A 82 -10.35 3.66 -19.96
N THR A 83 -9.96 4.61 -20.81
CA THR A 83 -9.30 4.34 -22.09
C THR A 83 -7.81 4.71 -22.00
N HIS A 84 -6.93 3.71 -22.10
CA HIS A 84 -5.47 3.90 -22.02
C HIS A 84 -4.85 4.11 -23.41
N LYS A 85 -4.42 5.34 -23.73
CA LYS A 85 -3.60 5.64 -24.91
C LYS A 85 -2.11 5.48 -24.55
N ARG A 86 -1.65 4.22 -24.57
CA ARG A 86 -0.28 3.85 -24.11
C ARG A 86 0.84 4.61 -24.82
N LEU A 87 0.72 4.83 -26.14
CA LEU A 87 1.72 5.57 -26.93
C LEU A 87 1.81 7.06 -26.58
N GLU A 88 0.70 7.65 -26.12
CA GLU A 88 0.63 9.05 -25.69
C GLU A 88 0.90 9.20 -24.18
N HIS A 89 1.02 8.09 -23.45
CA HIS A 89 1.07 8.03 -21.98
C HIS A 89 -0.17 8.64 -21.30
N ARG A 90 -1.33 8.61 -21.97
CA ARG A 90 -2.58 9.22 -21.49
C ARG A 90 -3.64 8.20 -21.05
N ILE A 91 -4.47 8.61 -20.10
CA ILE A 91 -5.69 7.90 -19.68
C ILE A 91 -6.87 8.87 -19.87
N TYR A 92 -7.88 8.42 -20.59
CA TYR A 92 -9.14 9.13 -20.75
C TYR A 92 -10.21 8.49 -19.85
N TYR A 93 -10.98 9.33 -19.17
CA TYR A 93 -12.02 8.95 -18.23
C TYR A 93 -13.39 9.33 -18.79
N LYS A 94 -14.29 8.36 -18.94
CA LYS A 94 -15.66 8.60 -19.42
C LYS A 94 -16.67 8.04 -18.45
N ILE A 95 -17.68 8.82 -18.09
CA ILE A 95 -18.84 8.34 -17.34
C ILE A 95 -19.77 7.60 -18.29
N ASN A 96 -20.10 6.36 -17.93
CA ASN A 96 -21.10 5.54 -18.61
C ASN A 96 -22.50 5.99 -18.17
N GLU A 97 -23.07 6.92 -18.92
CA GLU A 97 -24.38 7.52 -18.62
C GLU A 97 -25.52 6.50 -18.60
N ALA A 98 -25.47 5.45 -19.43
CA ALA A 98 -26.47 4.37 -19.39
C ALA A 98 -26.43 3.64 -18.04
N ARG A 99 -25.24 3.22 -17.59
CA ARG A 99 -25.08 2.55 -16.28
C ARG A 99 -25.37 3.48 -15.10
N LEU A 100 -25.06 4.78 -15.23
CA LEU A 100 -25.43 5.78 -14.23
C LEU A 100 -26.95 5.92 -14.12
N ASN A 101 -27.67 5.97 -15.25
CA ASN A 101 -29.12 6.06 -15.27
C ASN A 101 -29.78 4.86 -14.61
N GLU A 102 -29.33 3.63 -14.89
CA GLU A 102 -29.80 2.41 -14.20
C GLU A 102 -29.70 2.56 -12.67
N ILE A 103 -28.52 2.95 -12.16
CA ILE A 103 -28.26 3.12 -10.73
C ILE A 103 -29.12 4.23 -10.11
N LEU A 104 -29.37 5.31 -10.86
CA LEU A 104 -30.23 6.41 -10.40
C LEU A 104 -31.71 6.02 -10.41
N THR A 105 -32.17 5.24 -11.39
CA THR A 105 -33.53 4.67 -11.42
C THR A 105 -33.74 3.73 -10.23
N ASP A 106 -32.83 2.78 -10.00
CA ASP A 106 -32.89 1.86 -8.85
C ASP A 106 -32.92 2.62 -7.51
N LEU A 107 -32.16 3.72 -7.40
CA LEU A 107 -32.13 4.57 -6.21
C LEU A 107 -33.44 5.35 -6.00
N ILE A 108 -34.13 5.75 -7.08
CA ILE A 108 -35.42 6.45 -7.00
C ILE A 108 -36.53 5.46 -6.61
N SER A 109 -36.60 4.28 -7.24
CA SER A 109 -37.59 3.25 -6.88
C SER A 109 -37.50 2.85 -5.40
N GLN A 110 -36.28 2.70 -4.87
CA GLN A 110 -36.06 2.46 -3.44
C GLN A 110 -36.51 3.61 -2.52
N ILE A 111 -36.61 4.85 -3.01
CA ILE A 111 -37.16 5.97 -2.24
C ILE A 111 -38.69 5.92 -2.27
N ASP A 112 -39.28 5.64 -3.43
CA ASP A 112 -40.73 5.60 -3.63
C ASP A 112 -41.38 4.43 -2.87
N ASP A 113 -40.77 3.23 -2.88
CA ASP A 113 -41.26 2.06 -2.12
C ASP A 113 -41.24 2.30 -0.59
N ASN A 114 -40.29 3.10 -0.10
CA ASN A 114 -40.23 3.48 1.32
C ASN A 114 -41.16 4.65 1.69
N SER A 115 -41.80 5.31 0.72
CA SER A 115 -42.73 6.42 0.99
C SER A 115 -44.06 5.98 1.62
N GLY A 116 -44.33 4.66 1.66
CA GLY A 116 -45.49 4.06 2.33
C GLY A 116 -45.36 3.85 3.84
N SER A 117 -44.20 4.13 4.46
CA SER A 117 -43.99 3.89 5.90
C SER A 117 -43.05 4.91 6.56
N ASP A 118 -43.64 6.03 7.00
CA ASP A 118 -43.22 6.97 8.06
C ASP A 118 -41.77 7.53 8.10
N ASN A 119 -41.67 8.83 8.40
CA ASN A 119 -40.39 9.56 8.38
C ASN A 119 -39.51 9.26 9.59
N GLY A 120 -38.45 8.46 9.44
CA GLY A 120 -37.38 8.43 10.44
C GLY A 120 -36.28 7.38 10.25
N SER A 121 -35.04 7.85 10.03
CA SER A 121 -33.80 7.08 10.25
C SER A 121 -33.59 5.77 9.46
N LEU A 122 -33.29 5.89 8.16
CA LEU A 122 -32.39 4.92 7.48
C LEU A 122 -30.90 5.21 7.79
N ALA A 123 -30.62 5.21 9.10
CA ALA A 123 -29.29 5.25 9.69
C ALA A 123 -29.00 3.91 10.39
N ASN A 124 -29.13 2.80 9.67
CA ASN A 124 -28.55 1.49 9.99
C ASN A 124 -28.72 0.49 8.82
N ALA A 125 -28.03 0.75 7.71
CA ALA A 125 -27.59 -0.36 6.86
C ALA A 125 -26.28 -0.86 7.47
N GLN A 126 -26.33 -1.95 8.22
CA GLN A 126 -25.12 -2.63 8.68
C GLN A 126 -24.34 -3.08 7.44
N ASN A 127 -23.12 -2.57 7.28
CA ASN A 127 -22.19 -3.15 6.31
C ASN A 127 -21.88 -4.58 6.78
N GLU A 128 -22.43 -5.59 6.10
CA GLU A 128 -21.87 -6.94 6.14
C GLU A 128 -20.53 -6.95 5.37
N HIS A 129 -19.53 -6.31 5.96
CA HIS A 129 -18.16 -6.78 5.81
C HIS A 129 -17.96 -7.93 6.80
N SER A 130 -17.54 -9.09 6.28
CA SER A 130 -17.12 -10.22 7.11
C SER A 130 -16.16 -9.75 8.20
N PRO A 131 -16.43 -10.07 9.49
CA PRO A 131 -15.55 -9.67 10.58
C PRO A 131 -14.16 -10.28 10.40
N MET A 132 -13.14 -9.42 10.35
CA MET A 132 -11.76 -9.85 10.48
C MET A 132 -11.57 -10.42 11.91
N PRO A 133 -10.93 -11.58 12.11
CA PRO A 133 -10.89 -12.24 13.41
C PRO A 133 -10.12 -11.41 14.46
N LYS A 134 -10.68 -11.34 15.68
CA LYS A 134 -10.06 -10.67 16.84
C LYS A 134 -8.85 -11.47 17.37
N SER A 135 -7.64 -11.23 16.85
CA SER A 135 -6.41 -11.78 17.44
C SER A 135 -5.19 -10.85 17.49
N ASP A 136 -5.27 -9.61 16.99
CA ASP A 136 -4.10 -8.71 16.90
C ASP A 136 -4.42 -7.25 17.29
N ILE A 137 -5.14 -7.05 18.40
CA ILE A 137 -5.09 -5.76 19.13
C ILE A 137 -3.90 -5.85 20.09
N ARG A 138 -2.78 -5.24 19.71
CA ARG A 138 -1.69 -4.91 20.64
C ARG A 138 -1.82 -3.43 20.95
N GLU A 139 -2.13 -3.10 22.20
CA GLU A 139 -2.12 -1.71 22.65
C GLU A 139 -0.68 -1.19 22.65
N GLU A 140 -0.42 -0.12 21.90
CA GLU A 140 0.79 0.69 22.05
C GLU A 140 0.42 2.05 22.66
N PRO A 141 1.25 2.59 23.57
CA PRO A 141 0.93 3.82 24.29
C PRO A 141 0.87 5.04 23.35
N LYS A 142 -0.08 5.94 23.61
CA LYS A 142 -0.22 7.21 22.88
C LYS A 142 1.08 8.03 22.98
N VAL A 143 1.77 8.18 21.85
CA VAL A 143 2.90 9.12 21.75
C VAL A 143 2.36 10.53 21.55
N THR A 144 2.80 11.45 22.39
CA THR A 144 2.37 12.86 22.37
C THR A 144 2.81 13.56 21.09
N PHE A 145 1.94 14.40 20.52
CA PHE A 145 2.27 15.25 19.36
C PHE A 145 3.38 16.24 19.74
N VAL A 146 4.56 16.13 19.15
CA VAL A 146 5.66 17.09 19.34
C VAL A 146 5.65 18.11 18.20
N ASN A 147 5.65 19.38 18.57
CA ASN A 147 5.55 20.50 17.63
C ASN A 147 6.91 20.73 16.95
N THR A 148 6.98 20.67 15.62
CA THR A 148 8.23 20.76 14.86
C THR A 148 8.67 22.21 14.66
N LEU A 149 9.53 22.72 15.53
CA LEU A 149 10.13 24.05 15.37
C LEU A 149 11.51 24.17 16.03
N ASP A 150 12.45 23.25 15.70
CA ASP A 150 13.86 23.38 16.11
C ASP A 150 14.88 22.53 15.29
N TYR A 151 14.74 22.47 13.95
CA TYR A 151 15.64 21.64 13.11
C TYR A 151 17.00 22.29 12.78
N ASN A 152 17.25 23.54 13.19
CA ASN A 152 18.46 24.28 12.83
C ASN A 152 19.35 24.59 14.04
N ASN A 153 20.02 23.58 14.60
CA ASN A 153 21.33 23.73 15.24
C ASN A 153 21.97 22.37 15.62
N ARG A 154 23.30 22.31 15.53
CA ARG A 154 24.21 21.22 15.98
C ARG A 154 24.33 19.96 15.09
N LEU A 155 24.90 20.17 13.91
CA LEU A 155 26.11 19.37 13.60
C LEU A 155 27.21 19.82 14.57
N HIS A 156 27.90 18.87 15.23
CA HIS A 156 29.36 18.82 15.45
C HIS A 156 29.77 17.83 16.57
N THR A 157 30.85 17.09 16.30
CA THR A 157 31.82 16.42 17.20
C THR A 157 31.41 15.23 18.09
N ASN A 158 31.79 14.04 17.60
CA ASN A 158 32.83 13.13 18.14
C ASN A 158 32.65 12.32 19.46
N ASN A 159 33.08 11.05 19.31
CA ASN A 159 33.66 10.11 20.29
C ASN A 159 32.76 9.08 21.02
N ASN A 160 33.04 7.81 20.69
CA ASN A 160 32.78 6.59 21.47
C ASN A 160 33.75 6.54 22.68
N PRO A 161 33.47 5.85 23.80
CA PRO A 161 33.69 4.39 23.85
C PRO A 161 32.70 3.56 24.71
N LEU A 162 32.94 2.24 24.70
CA LEU A 162 32.21 1.09 25.27
C LEU A 162 32.37 0.90 26.83
N PRO A 163 31.73 -0.10 27.49
CA PRO A 163 31.26 -0.06 28.90
C PRO A 163 32.25 -0.66 29.91
N PRO A 164 31.82 -0.94 31.18
CA PRO A 164 31.75 -2.36 31.58
C PRO A 164 30.70 -2.73 32.68
N ASN A 165 30.64 -4.04 32.98
CA ASN A 165 30.05 -4.73 34.15
C ASN A 165 28.50 -4.76 34.27
N GLY A 166 27.88 -5.82 34.81
CA GLY A 166 28.42 -7.09 35.33
C GLY A 166 27.48 -7.71 36.37
N GLU A 167 27.67 -9.00 36.65
CA GLU A 167 27.11 -9.77 37.79
C GLU A 167 25.64 -10.23 37.75
N SER A 168 25.50 -11.55 37.92
CA SER A 168 24.33 -12.28 38.43
C SER A 168 24.80 -12.97 39.73
N PRO A 169 23.93 -13.22 40.72
CA PRO A 169 23.56 -14.64 40.92
C PRO A 169 22.18 -14.95 41.55
N ASN A 170 21.65 -16.10 41.14
CA ASN A 170 20.87 -17.15 41.86
C ASN A 170 20.21 -16.90 43.23
N GLY A 171 19.01 -17.49 43.42
CA GLY A 171 18.42 -17.80 44.73
C GLY A 171 17.06 -18.54 44.65
N ASP A 172 17.06 -19.82 45.02
CA ASP A 172 15.93 -20.78 44.95
C ASP A 172 14.62 -20.41 45.67
N HIS A 173 13.48 -20.92 45.16
CA HIS A 173 12.60 -21.79 45.98
C HIS A 173 11.61 -22.65 45.15
N THR A 174 11.33 -23.87 45.62
CA THR A 174 10.28 -24.79 45.15
C THR A 174 9.00 -24.63 46.01
N VAL A 175 7.86 -25.32 45.88
CA VAL A 175 7.39 -26.56 45.22
C VAL A 175 5.87 -26.33 44.91
N LEU A 176 5.16 -26.94 43.94
CA LEU A 176 4.55 -28.29 43.94
C LEU A 176 3.72 -28.52 42.66
N GLN A 177 3.49 -29.78 42.30
CA GLN A 177 2.68 -30.23 41.15
C GLN A 177 1.17 -30.27 41.46
N ASN A 178 0.34 -30.36 40.41
CA ASN A 178 -0.77 -31.33 40.32
C ASN A 178 -1.07 -31.64 38.85
N VAL A 179 -1.37 -32.90 38.56
CA VAL A 179 -1.73 -33.47 37.23
C VAL A 179 -3.02 -34.29 37.43
N ASP A 180 -3.64 -34.74 36.32
CA ASP A 180 -4.88 -35.53 36.15
C ASP A 180 -6.06 -34.66 35.63
N ASP A 181 -6.85 -35.02 34.60
CA ASP A 181 -6.92 -36.24 33.80
C ASP A 181 -7.49 -36.01 32.35
N VAL A 182 -7.66 -37.08 31.56
CA VAL A 182 -7.65 -37.12 30.07
C VAL A 182 -8.97 -36.87 29.30
N LYS A 183 -8.92 -36.16 28.14
CA LYS A 183 -9.44 -36.63 26.82
C LYS A 183 -9.03 -35.77 25.59
N PRO A 184 -8.85 -36.36 24.38
CA PRO A 184 -8.21 -35.67 23.25
C PRO A 184 -9.22 -35.00 22.29
N LYS A 185 -8.88 -33.80 21.81
CA LYS A 185 -9.50 -33.19 20.61
C LYS A 185 -8.51 -33.16 19.45
N LYS A 186 -8.95 -33.64 18.29
CA LYS A 186 -8.16 -33.79 17.06
C LYS A 186 -7.53 -32.45 16.66
N ARG A 187 -6.20 -32.41 16.55
CA ARG A 187 -5.46 -31.26 16.01
C ARG A 187 -5.51 -31.29 14.49
N THR A 188 -6.12 -30.29 13.87
CA THR A 188 -5.91 -29.98 12.45
C THR A 188 -4.45 -29.58 12.23
N PRO A 189 -3.83 -29.92 11.08
CA PRO A 189 -2.40 -29.66 10.86
C PRO A 189 -2.11 -28.16 10.75
N THR A 190 -1.48 -27.60 11.79
CA THR A 190 -0.95 -26.24 11.77
C THR A 190 0.22 -26.16 10.79
N LYS A 191 0.07 -25.38 9.71
CA LYS A 191 1.18 -25.04 8.82
C LYS A 191 2.31 -24.40 9.64
N GLN A 192 3.51 -24.94 9.53
CA GLN A 192 4.69 -24.36 10.17
C GLN A 192 4.88 -22.92 9.65
N LYS A 193 4.92 -21.97 10.58
CA LYS A 193 5.13 -20.55 10.27
C LYS A 193 6.63 -20.35 10.13
N ASN A 194 7.17 -20.48 8.92
CA ASN A 194 8.59 -20.29 8.66
C ASN A 194 9.00 -18.88 9.15
N ASN A 195 9.82 -18.83 10.20
CA ASN A 195 10.32 -17.58 10.76
C ASN A 195 11.45 -17.07 9.86
N ILE A 196 11.06 -16.37 8.79
CA ILE A 196 11.98 -15.83 7.80
C ILE A 196 12.62 -14.55 8.36
N ASP A 197 13.95 -14.56 8.46
CA ASP A 197 14.71 -13.35 8.76
C ASP A 197 14.80 -12.46 7.50
N TYR A 198 13.92 -11.47 7.45
CA TYR A 198 13.88 -10.47 6.39
C TYR A 198 15.04 -9.46 6.48
N GLN A 199 15.62 -9.26 7.67
CA GLN A 199 16.72 -8.32 7.86
C GLN A 199 18.00 -8.92 7.29
N ALA A 200 18.29 -10.19 7.58
CA ALA A 200 19.42 -10.93 6.99
C ALA A 200 19.41 -10.96 5.44
N ILE A 201 18.25 -10.84 4.80
CA ILE A 201 18.13 -10.73 3.32
C ILE A 201 18.51 -9.33 2.82
N LEU A 202 18.11 -8.29 3.55
CA LEU A 202 18.42 -6.89 3.23
C LEU A 202 19.91 -6.59 3.48
N ASP A 203 20.45 -7.09 4.59
CA ASP A 203 21.87 -6.97 4.93
C ASP A 203 22.75 -7.71 3.90
N PHE A 204 22.38 -8.94 3.53
CA PHE A 204 23.12 -9.69 2.49
C PHE A 204 23.07 -9.00 1.12
N TYR A 205 21.95 -8.38 0.72
CA TYR A 205 21.92 -7.56 -0.49
C TYR A 205 22.90 -6.38 -0.43
N ASN A 206 22.99 -5.70 0.71
CA ASN A 206 23.93 -4.60 0.91
C ASN A 206 25.38 -5.09 0.88
N GLU A 207 25.68 -6.21 1.56
CA GLU A 207 26.99 -6.87 1.55
C GLU A 207 27.44 -7.24 0.12
N GLN A 208 26.57 -7.90 -0.65
CA GLN A 208 26.84 -8.21 -2.06
C GLN A 208 27.06 -6.93 -2.88
N ASN A 209 26.27 -5.88 -2.67
CA ASN A 209 26.51 -4.61 -3.33
C ASN A 209 27.87 -3.98 -2.97
N GLU A 210 28.35 -4.13 -1.72
CA GLU A 210 29.68 -3.66 -1.32
C GLU A 210 30.79 -4.44 -2.03
N LEU A 211 30.68 -5.77 -2.11
CA LEU A 211 31.62 -6.64 -2.84
C LEU A 211 31.71 -6.31 -4.33
N TYR A 212 30.57 -6.03 -4.97
CA TYR A 212 30.49 -5.63 -6.38
C TYR A 212 30.69 -4.11 -6.59
N GLY A 213 31.44 -3.45 -5.70
CA GLY A 213 31.95 -2.09 -5.90
C GLY A 213 30.92 -0.97 -5.72
N LYS A 214 29.86 -1.20 -4.93
CA LYS A 214 28.79 -0.23 -4.59
C LYS A 214 28.07 0.34 -5.82
N ARG A 215 27.93 -0.48 -6.87
CA ARG A 215 27.32 -0.12 -8.16
C ARG A 215 25.81 0.11 -8.06
N LEU A 216 25.11 -0.53 -7.12
CA LEU A 216 23.67 -0.35 -6.89
C LEU A 216 23.40 0.52 -5.64
N PRO A 217 22.17 1.03 -5.42
CA PRO A 217 21.79 1.68 -4.17
C PRO A 217 21.60 0.64 -3.05
N ASN A 218 22.15 0.91 -1.85
CA ASN A 218 21.86 0.14 -0.65
C ASN A 218 20.38 0.29 -0.24
N ALA A 219 19.83 -0.76 0.37
CA ALA A 219 18.51 -0.73 1.00
C ALA A 219 18.67 -0.43 2.50
N ILE A 220 17.97 0.61 2.98
CA ILE A 220 17.98 1.01 4.39
C ILE A 220 16.75 0.41 5.09
N ASP A 221 15.53 0.82 4.67
CA ASP A 221 14.31 0.45 5.38
C ASP A 221 13.67 -0.86 4.91
N LEU A 222 13.28 -1.70 5.88
CA LEU A 222 12.48 -2.90 5.66
C LEU A 222 10.97 -2.61 5.85
N ASN A 223 10.37 -1.90 4.92
CA ASN A 223 8.93 -1.62 4.92
C ASN A 223 8.07 -2.86 4.55
N ASP A 224 6.77 -2.81 4.82
CA ASP A 224 5.85 -3.94 4.57
C ASP A 224 5.74 -4.35 3.10
N LYS A 225 5.95 -3.40 2.16
CA LYS A 225 5.98 -3.70 0.73
C LYS A 225 7.19 -4.59 0.39
N ARG A 226 8.36 -4.29 0.98
CA ARG A 226 9.58 -5.10 0.85
C ARG A 226 9.43 -6.46 1.50
N LYS A 227 8.90 -6.53 2.74
CA LYS A 227 8.58 -7.81 3.40
C LYS A 227 7.69 -8.70 2.52
N ARG A 228 6.59 -8.16 1.99
CA ARG A 228 5.68 -8.88 1.07
C ARG A 228 6.37 -9.31 -0.24
N GLY A 229 7.24 -8.47 -0.82
CA GLY A 229 8.03 -8.79 -2.01
C GLY A 229 9.00 -9.95 -1.76
N ILE A 230 9.75 -9.89 -0.66
CA ILE A 230 10.64 -10.97 -0.19
C ILE A 230 9.83 -12.26 0.01
N THR A 231 8.71 -12.22 0.76
CA THR A 231 7.83 -13.39 0.95
C THR A 231 7.35 -13.97 -0.38
N LYS A 232 6.99 -13.13 -1.36
CA LYS A 232 6.52 -13.61 -2.67
C LYS A 232 7.63 -14.34 -3.42
N VAL A 233 8.83 -13.76 -3.52
CA VAL A 233 9.97 -14.37 -4.20
C VAL A 233 10.45 -15.64 -3.47
N LEU A 234 10.46 -15.66 -2.13
CA LEU A 234 10.74 -16.86 -1.33
C LEU A 234 9.79 -18.02 -1.63
N ASN A 235 8.48 -17.77 -1.72
CA ASN A 235 7.50 -18.80 -2.04
C ASN A 235 7.64 -19.35 -3.48
N LEU A 236 8.31 -18.62 -4.38
CA LEU A 236 8.64 -19.07 -5.74
C LEU A 236 9.99 -19.81 -5.81
N LEU A 237 10.84 -19.66 -4.79
CA LEU A 237 12.11 -20.39 -4.65
C LEU A 237 11.85 -21.81 -4.12
N LYS A 238 12.63 -22.77 -4.63
CA LYS A 238 12.61 -24.18 -4.22
C LYS A 238 14.07 -24.58 -3.93
N PRO A 239 14.48 -24.72 -2.65
CA PRO A 239 13.68 -24.57 -1.44
C PRO A 239 13.34 -23.10 -1.10
N SER A 240 12.24 -22.88 -0.37
CA SER A 240 11.78 -21.56 0.08
C SER A 240 12.48 -21.13 1.39
N THR A 241 13.81 -21.14 1.38
CA THR A 241 14.67 -20.84 2.56
C THR A 241 15.39 -19.50 2.42
N LEU A 242 15.93 -19.00 3.55
CA LEU A 242 16.82 -17.85 3.58
C LEU A 242 17.98 -17.99 2.59
N ASP A 243 18.66 -19.13 2.61
CA ASP A 243 19.80 -19.42 1.73
C ASP A 243 19.38 -19.49 0.26
N GLY A 244 18.19 -20.03 -0.03
CA GLY A 244 17.62 -19.98 -1.39
C GLY A 244 17.47 -18.56 -1.93
N PHE A 245 17.23 -17.56 -1.07
CA PHE A 245 17.18 -16.15 -1.46
C PHE A 245 18.57 -15.53 -1.57
N LYS A 246 19.50 -15.88 -0.68
CA LYS A 246 20.90 -15.44 -0.77
C LYS A 246 21.52 -15.88 -2.09
N ASN A 247 21.38 -17.16 -2.44
CA ASN A 247 21.83 -17.71 -3.72
C ASN A 247 21.16 -17.02 -4.94
N TYR A 248 19.93 -16.52 -4.78
CA TYR A 248 19.25 -15.73 -5.83
C TYR A 248 19.85 -14.32 -5.97
N ILE A 249 20.17 -13.64 -4.86
CA ILE A 249 20.88 -12.35 -4.89
C ILE A 249 22.26 -12.54 -5.52
N GLU A 250 23.02 -13.52 -5.07
CA GLU A 250 24.35 -13.86 -5.59
C GLU A 250 24.31 -14.13 -7.09
N ALA A 251 23.42 -15.03 -7.55
CA ALA A 251 23.24 -15.32 -8.97
C ALA A 251 22.75 -14.12 -9.80
N PHE A 252 22.09 -13.13 -9.20
CA PHE A 252 21.81 -11.85 -9.88
C PHE A 252 23.09 -11.04 -10.05
N PHE A 253 23.90 -10.86 -9.00
CA PHE A 253 25.14 -10.08 -9.08
C PHE A 253 26.19 -10.71 -10.01
N GLU A 254 26.30 -12.04 -10.02
CA GLU A 254 27.21 -12.78 -10.91
C GLU A 254 26.82 -12.69 -12.39
N ARG A 255 25.52 -12.76 -12.70
CA ARG A 255 25.02 -12.96 -14.08
C ARG A 255 24.50 -11.69 -14.73
N ALA A 256 24.23 -10.63 -13.97
CA ALA A 256 23.66 -9.42 -14.52
C ALA A 256 24.67 -8.68 -15.41
N THR A 257 24.22 -8.29 -16.60
CA THR A 257 25.01 -7.46 -17.50
C THR A 257 25.22 -6.06 -16.92
N ALA A 258 26.28 -5.39 -17.39
CA ALA A 258 26.65 -4.02 -17.04
C ALA A 258 25.48 -3.01 -17.09
N PHE A 259 24.49 -3.25 -17.97
CA PHE A 259 23.25 -2.48 -18.06
C PHE A 259 22.52 -2.33 -16.71
N TYR A 260 22.46 -3.39 -15.91
CA TYR A 260 21.78 -3.40 -14.60
C TYR A 260 22.54 -2.60 -13.54
N PHE A 261 23.84 -2.41 -13.73
CA PHE A 261 24.73 -1.66 -12.84
C PHE A 261 24.87 -0.19 -13.21
N GLY A 262 24.11 0.31 -14.19
CA GLY A 262 24.12 1.72 -14.59
C GLY A 262 24.94 2.05 -15.83
N GLU A 263 25.57 1.06 -16.48
CA GLU A 263 26.32 1.27 -17.73
C GLU A 263 25.36 1.37 -18.93
N ASN A 264 24.54 2.43 -18.95
CA ASN A 264 23.64 2.77 -20.04
C ASN A 264 23.43 4.28 -20.16
N ASN A 265 23.04 4.73 -21.35
CA ASN A 265 22.85 6.15 -21.70
C ASN A 265 21.67 6.84 -20.97
N ARG A 266 21.03 6.17 -20.01
CA ARG A 266 19.85 6.66 -19.28
C ARG A 266 20.06 6.73 -17.76
N GLY A 267 21.25 6.36 -17.27
CA GLY A 267 21.55 6.34 -15.83
C GLY A 267 20.69 5.37 -15.01
N TRP A 268 19.96 4.47 -15.67
CA TRP A 268 19.09 3.50 -14.98
C TRP A 268 19.94 2.40 -14.38
N ARG A 269 19.69 2.04 -13.13
CA ARG A 269 20.31 0.89 -12.47
C ARG A 269 19.27 0.13 -11.66
N ALA A 270 19.53 -1.15 -11.42
CA ALA A 270 18.74 -1.96 -10.51
C ALA A 270 18.80 -1.41 -9.08
N ASN A 271 17.83 -1.79 -8.27
CA ASN A 271 17.80 -1.55 -6.82
C ASN A 271 17.15 -2.75 -6.14
N PHE A 272 17.16 -2.79 -4.80
CA PHE A 272 16.56 -3.89 -4.05
C PHE A 272 15.10 -4.18 -4.48
N ASP A 273 14.28 -3.16 -4.67
CA ASP A 273 12.88 -3.31 -5.11
C ASP A 273 12.72 -3.85 -6.55
N TYR A 274 13.78 -3.86 -7.36
CA TYR A 274 13.85 -4.55 -8.64
C TYR A 274 14.03 -6.06 -8.44
N LEU A 275 14.93 -6.48 -7.55
CA LEU A 275 15.18 -7.89 -7.23
C LEU A 275 13.96 -8.55 -6.54
N LEU A 276 13.05 -7.79 -5.92
CA LEU A 276 11.82 -8.31 -5.32
C LEU A 276 10.70 -8.66 -6.34
N ARG A 277 10.98 -8.61 -7.64
CA ARG A 277 9.99 -8.90 -8.69
C ARG A 277 10.09 -10.34 -9.21
N GLU A 278 8.93 -10.89 -9.55
CA GLU A 278 8.78 -12.25 -10.09
C GLU A 278 9.35 -12.40 -11.51
N ASP A 279 9.27 -11.36 -12.35
CA ASP A 279 9.89 -11.37 -13.69
C ASP A 279 11.42 -11.40 -13.59
N VAL A 280 11.99 -10.76 -12.57
CA VAL A 280 13.45 -10.74 -12.34
C VAL A 280 13.93 -12.11 -11.85
N LEU A 281 13.22 -12.75 -10.92
CA LEU A 281 13.50 -14.15 -10.54
C LEU A 281 13.51 -15.10 -11.76
N THR A 282 12.58 -14.89 -12.69
CA THR A 282 12.50 -15.67 -13.93
C THR A 282 13.72 -15.42 -14.81
N LYS A 283 14.12 -14.15 -15.03
CA LYS A 283 15.33 -13.80 -15.80
C LYS A 283 16.63 -14.36 -15.21
N VAL A 284 16.79 -14.36 -13.87
CA VAL A 284 17.98 -14.95 -13.21
C VAL A 284 18.06 -16.46 -13.45
N ARG A 285 16.90 -17.15 -13.49
CA ARG A 285 16.80 -18.59 -13.78
C ARG A 285 17.06 -18.90 -15.25
N GLU A 286 16.52 -18.10 -16.15
CA GLU A 286 16.64 -18.27 -17.61
C GLU A 286 17.98 -17.75 -18.16
N GLY A 287 18.77 -17.04 -17.35
CA GLY A 287 20.07 -16.49 -17.75
C GLY A 287 19.96 -15.26 -18.66
N SER A 288 18.83 -14.55 -18.61
CA SER A 288 18.52 -13.41 -19.49
C SER A 288 18.63 -12.05 -18.77
N LEU A 289 19.70 -11.88 -18.00
CA LEU A 289 20.09 -10.61 -17.37
C LEU A 289 21.12 -9.85 -18.23
#